data_AF-A0A7V9GEW1-F1
#
_entry.id   AF-A0A7V9GEW1-F1
#
_cell.length_a   1.000
_cell.length_b   1.000
_cell.length_c   1.000
_cell.angle_alpha   90.00
_cell.angle_beta   90.00
_cell.angle_gamma   90.00
#
_symmetry.space_group_name_H-M   'P 1'
#
loop_
_entity.id
_entity.type
_entity.pdbx_description
1 polymer ?
#
loop_
_entity_poly.entity_id
_entity_poly.type
_entity_poly.pdbx_seq_one_letter_code
_entity_poly.pdbx_strand_id
1 'polypeptide(L)'
;MGLSARAKVVVTVLGISLGSGALGAVAATQLRSPADAAADTEAPDASRITIEVEQRALSSDVILRGDVRFDDAVAIRIPAGEGAVVTGPPPAVGTALAEGQPVIEVAERPVFVLAGTLPMYRDVLPGTSGDDVGQLEAALARLGYDPGPLDAVWDPAAEAALTALYVDRGYPAPLPAEEDALALDAAADAVTAAQQALRSARSATGAGGTPASAVLAAEAAFRQAQGEVDVATARAAEAGAVAAAAVVDAR
;
A
#
# COMPACT_ATOMS: atom_id res chain seq x y z
N MET A 1 -80.84 -106.72 -9.09
CA MET A 1 -81.35 -106.33 -7.76
C MET A 1 -81.32 -104.82 -7.65
N GLY A 2 -82.48 -104.15 -7.68
CA GLY A 2 -82.56 -102.70 -7.56
C GLY A 2 -82.27 -102.28 -6.12
N LEU A 3 -81.19 -101.52 -5.89
CA LEU A 3 -80.91 -100.95 -4.57
C LEU A 3 -82.09 -100.04 -4.15
N SER A 4 -82.59 -100.22 -2.93
CA SER A 4 -83.70 -99.44 -2.37
C SER A 4 -83.35 -97.95 -2.36
N ALA A 5 -84.36 -97.08 -2.44
CA ALA A 5 -84.18 -95.63 -2.52
C ALA A 5 -83.27 -95.05 -1.41
N ARG A 6 -83.23 -95.69 -0.23
CA ARG A 6 -82.37 -95.32 0.90
C ARG A 6 -80.89 -95.70 0.68
N ALA A 7 -80.61 -96.84 0.06
CA ALA A 7 -79.24 -97.29 -0.20
C ALA A 7 -78.52 -96.47 -1.29
N LYS A 8 -79.26 -96.00 -2.31
CA LYS A 8 -78.70 -95.09 -3.32
C LYS A 8 -78.29 -93.75 -2.71
N VAL A 9 -79.13 -93.19 -1.82
CA VAL A 9 -78.82 -91.94 -1.11
C VAL A 9 -77.56 -92.07 -0.25
N VAL A 10 -77.41 -93.19 0.49
CA VAL A 10 -76.22 -93.42 1.33
C VAL A 10 -74.94 -93.49 0.50
N VAL A 11 -74.95 -94.21 -0.64
CA VAL A 11 -73.76 -94.31 -1.51
C VAL A 11 -73.40 -92.98 -2.15
N THR A 12 -74.39 -92.20 -2.59
CA THR A 12 -74.14 -90.86 -3.17
C THR A 12 -73.56 -89.90 -2.12
N VAL A 13 -74.09 -89.91 -0.90
CA VAL A 13 -73.56 -89.07 0.19
C VAL A 13 -72.14 -89.49 0.57
N LEU A 14 -71.86 -90.79 0.65
CA LEU A 14 -70.53 -91.30 0.96
C LEU A 14 -69.51 -90.91 -0.14
N GLY A 15 -69.90 -91.03 -1.41
CA GLY A 15 -69.07 -90.65 -2.55
C GLY A 15 -68.78 -89.15 -2.60
N ILE A 16 -69.78 -88.30 -2.30
CA ILE A 16 -69.58 -86.85 -2.21
C ILE A 16 -68.64 -86.51 -1.06
N SER A 17 -68.84 -87.07 0.13
CA SER A 17 -67.98 -86.81 1.30
C SER A 17 -66.53 -87.21 1.05
N LEU A 18 -66.29 -88.40 0.49
CA LEU A 18 -64.95 -88.86 0.11
C LEU A 18 -64.34 -87.98 -0.99
N GLY A 19 -65.15 -87.59 -1.98
CA GLY A 19 -64.72 -86.67 -3.04
C GLY A 19 -64.30 -85.31 -2.51
N SER A 20 -65.10 -84.71 -1.62
CA SER A 20 -64.78 -83.41 -1.00
C SER A 20 -63.57 -83.48 -0.07
N GLY A 21 -63.36 -84.60 0.64
CA GLY A 21 -62.17 -84.80 1.48
C GLY A 21 -60.88 -84.89 0.65
N ALA A 22 -60.91 -85.64 -0.45
CA ALA A 22 -59.77 -85.75 -1.36
C ALA A 22 -59.44 -84.41 -2.05
N LEU A 23 -60.47 -83.68 -2.51
CA LEU A 23 -60.31 -82.33 -3.07
C LEU A 23 -59.73 -81.34 -2.05
N GLY A 24 -60.19 -81.39 -0.79
CA GLY A 24 -59.66 -80.56 0.29
C GLY A 24 -58.18 -80.86 0.61
N ALA A 25 -57.79 -82.13 0.62
CA ALA A 25 -56.40 -82.53 0.87
C ALA A 25 -55.45 -82.06 -0.24
N VAL A 26 -55.87 -82.14 -1.51
CA VAL A 26 -55.06 -81.64 -2.65
C VAL A 26 -54.98 -80.11 -2.66
N ALA A 27 -56.07 -79.43 -2.31
CA ALA A 27 -56.06 -77.97 -2.17
C ALA A 27 -55.15 -77.51 -1.03
N ALA A 28 -55.10 -78.27 0.08
CA ALA A 28 -54.23 -77.97 1.21
C ALA A 28 -52.74 -78.08 0.85
N THR A 29 -52.35 -79.01 -0.03
CA THR A 29 -50.94 -79.13 -0.46
C THR A 29 -50.45 -77.99 -1.36
N GLN A 30 -51.37 -77.17 -1.91
CA GLN A 30 -51.04 -76.00 -2.75
C GLN A 30 -50.96 -74.69 -1.95
N LEU A 31 -51.42 -74.70 -0.70
CA LEU A 31 -51.39 -73.53 0.19
C LEU A 31 -50.06 -73.53 0.97
N ARG A 32 -49.04 -72.87 0.41
CA ARG A 32 -47.82 -72.52 1.16
C ARG A 32 -48.09 -71.32 2.05
N SER A 33 -47.79 -71.44 3.34
CA SER A 33 -47.93 -70.32 4.27
C SER A 33 -46.73 -69.37 4.15
N PRO A 34 -46.89 -68.08 4.52
CA PRO A 34 -45.76 -67.15 4.60
C PRO A 34 -44.67 -67.62 5.57
N ALA A 35 -45.03 -68.40 6.60
CA ALA A 35 -44.08 -68.98 7.53
C ALA A 35 -43.23 -70.09 6.89
N ASP A 36 -43.83 -70.92 6.02
CA ASP A 36 -43.09 -71.95 5.26
C ASP A 36 -42.14 -71.32 4.25
N ALA A 37 -42.58 -70.25 3.57
CA ALA A 37 -41.72 -69.50 2.64
C ALA A 37 -40.53 -68.83 3.36
N ALA A 38 -40.73 -68.35 4.60
CA ALA A 38 -39.67 -67.80 5.41
C ALA A 38 -38.71 -68.88 5.95
N ALA A 39 -39.21 -70.07 6.27
CA ALA A 39 -38.40 -71.21 6.72
C ALA A 39 -37.57 -71.85 5.58
N ASP A 40 -38.12 -71.86 4.36
CA ASP A 40 -37.43 -72.32 3.14
C ASP A 40 -36.44 -71.27 2.58
N THR A 41 -36.37 -70.06 3.16
CA THR A 41 -35.45 -69.00 2.72
C THR A 41 -34.09 -69.15 3.42
N GLU A 42 -33.06 -69.42 2.63
CA GLU A 42 -31.68 -69.52 3.13
C GLU A 42 -31.13 -68.13 3.50
N ALA A 43 -30.31 -68.07 4.56
CA ALA A 43 -29.73 -66.82 5.01
C ALA A 43 -28.76 -66.26 3.95
N PRO A 44 -28.73 -64.94 3.70
CA PRO A 44 -27.77 -64.35 2.78
C PRO A 44 -26.33 -64.59 3.27
N ASP A 45 -25.42 -64.84 2.34
CA ASP A 45 -24.01 -65.01 2.67
C ASP A 45 -23.44 -63.75 3.33
N ALA A 46 -22.80 -63.92 4.49
CA ALA A 46 -22.18 -62.82 5.22
C ALA A 46 -21.02 -62.23 4.42
N SER A 47 -21.13 -60.97 4.02
CA SER A 47 -20.06 -60.24 3.31
C SER A 47 -19.24 -59.35 4.26
N ARG A 48 -17.96 -59.16 3.95
CA ARG A 48 -17.07 -58.26 4.68
C ARG A 48 -16.97 -56.93 3.96
N ILE A 49 -17.11 -55.84 4.70
CA ILE A 49 -16.86 -54.49 4.20
C ILE A 49 -15.34 -54.26 4.24
N THR A 50 -14.69 -54.22 3.07
CA THR A 50 -13.26 -53.96 2.94
C THR A 50 -13.02 -52.74 2.07
N ILE A 51 -11.92 -52.04 2.34
CA ILE A 51 -11.39 -50.93 1.54
C ILE A 51 -9.96 -51.30 1.12
N GLU A 52 -9.54 -50.87 -0.07
CA GLU A 52 -8.19 -51.09 -0.59
C GLU A 52 -7.14 -50.35 0.25
N VAL A 53 -5.99 -51.00 0.49
CA VAL A 53 -4.88 -50.39 1.22
C VAL A 53 -4.07 -49.51 0.27
N GLU A 54 -3.87 -48.26 0.65
CA GLU A 54 -3.13 -47.28 -0.15
C GLU A 54 -2.09 -46.53 0.67
N GLN A 55 -1.00 -46.14 0.01
CA GLN A 55 0.04 -45.30 0.60
C GLN A 55 -0.19 -43.84 0.18
N ARG A 56 -0.56 -42.99 1.12
CA ARG A 56 -0.70 -41.55 0.92
C ARG A 56 0.04 -40.78 2.01
N ALA A 57 0.43 -39.55 1.71
CA ALA A 57 0.92 -38.63 2.72
C ALA A 57 -0.24 -38.24 3.66
N LEU A 58 -0.07 -38.44 4.98
CA LEU A 58 -0.99 -37.87 5.95
C LEU A 58 -0.65 -36.40 6.15
N SER A 59 -1.63 -35.53 5.94
CA SER A 59 -1.57 -34.14 6.39
C SER A 59 -2.27 -34.00 7.74
N SER A 60 -1.73 -33.12 8.58
CA SER A 60 -2.36 -32.67 9.81
C SER A 60 -2.49 -31.16 9.72
N ASP A 61 -3.70 -30.68 9.52
CA ASP A 61 -3.97 -29.25 9.56
C ASP A 61 -4.01 -28.78 11.02
N VAL A 62 -3.13 -27.83 11.37
CA VAL A 62 -3.11 -27.22 12.71
C VAL A 62 -3.59 -25.78 12.56
N ILE A 63 -4.68 -25.45 13.25
CA ILE A 63 -5.17 -24.07 13.34
C ILE A 63 -4.51 -23.43 14.56
N LEU A 64 -3.61 -22.48 14.33
CA LEU A 64 -2.99 -21.68 15.39
C LEU A 64 -3.68 -20.32 15.49
N ARG A 65 -3.75 -19.79 16.71
CA ARG A 65 -4.10 -18.40 16.99
C ARG A 65 -2.80 -17.65 17.29
N GLY A 66 -2.61 -16.50 16.65
CA GLY A 66 -1.50 -15.59 16.92
C GLY A 66 -2.02 -14.16 17.10
N ASP A 67 -1.25 -13.36 17.83
CA ASP A 67 -1.52 -11.94 18.01
C ASP A 67 -0.59 -11.12 17.10
N VAL A 68 -1.12 -10.06 16.48
CA VAL A 68 -0.33 -9.10 15.71
C VAL A 68 0.00 -7.94 16.63
N ARG A 69 1.29 -7.64 16.74
CA ARG A 69 1.83 -6.50 17.49
C ARG A 69 2.67 -5.66 16.55
N PHE A 70 2.74 -4.36 16.83
CA PHE A 70 3.77 -3.52 16.24
C PHE A 70 5.15 -4.09 16.62
N ASP A 71 6.11 -3.92 15.72
CA ASP A 71 7.47 -4.37 15.94
C ASP A 71 8.17 -3.41 16.91
N ASP A 72 9.05 -2.55 16.40
CA ASP A 72 9.76 -1.54 17.19
C ASP A 72 9.27 -0.11 16.88
N ALA A 73 9.34 0.76 17.89
CA ALA A 73 9.07 2.18 17.74
C ALA A 73 10.31 2.91 17.21
N VAL A 74 10.17 3.60 16.08
CA VAL A 74 11.25 4.42 15.51
C VAL A 74 11.15 5.85 16.04
N ALA A 75 12.24 6.34 16.62
CA ALA A 75 12.33 7.74 17.03
C ALA A 75 12.59 8.63 15.80
N ILE A 76 11.57 9.37 15.38
CA ILE A 76 11.69 10.36 14.31
C ILE A 76 12.23 11.66 14.90
N ARG A 77 13.32 12.16 14.32
CA ARG A 77 13.84 13.49 14.64
C ARG A 77 13.35 14.46 13.56
N ILE A 78 12.71 15.53 14.00
CA ILE A 78 12.35 16.63 13.12
C ILE A 78 13.56 17.56 13.08
N PRO A 79 14.21 17.74 11.92
CA PRO A 79 15.25 18.74 11.78
C PRO A 79 14.60 20.11 11.99
N ALA A 80 15.03 20.81 13.03
CA ALA A 80 14.53 22.11 13.42
C ALA A 80 15.73 22.96 13.82
N GLY A 81 15.79 24.20 13.33
CA GLY A 81 16.87 25.13 13.66
C GLY A 81 16.95 25.42 15.17
N GLU A 82 18.07 26.00 15.62
CA GLU A 82 18.21 26.40 17.03
C GLU A 82 17.07 27.34 17.45
N GLY A 83 16.45 27.06 18.60
CA GLY A 83 15.35 27.88 19.13
C GLY A 83 13.99 27.64 18.47
N ALA A 84 13.84 26.58 17.66
CA ALA A 84 12.56 26.24 17.07
C ALA A 84 11.46 26.00 18.11
N VAL A 85 10.33 26.69 17.94
CA VAL A 85 9.16 26.60 18.83
C VAL A 85 8.10 25.74 18.15
N VAL A 86 7.59 24.76 18.88
CA VAL A 86 6.41 23.99 18.46
C VAL A 86 5.19 24.89 18.61
N THR A 87 4.53 25.21 17.50
CA THR A 87 3.36 26.11 17.46
C THR A 87 2.04 25.36 17.42
N GLY A 88 2.04 24.10 16.96
CA GLY A 88 0.85 23.26 16.83
C GLY A 88 0.84 22.06 17.79
N PRO A 89 -0.33 21.61 18.27
CA PRO A 89 -0.41 20.44 19.14
C PRO A 89 -0.02 19.15 18.38
N PRO A 90 0.78 18.25 18.97
CA PRO A 90 1.07 16.96 18.37
C PRO A 90 -0.19 16.08 18.30
N PRO A 91 -0.24 15.07 17.41
CA PRO A 91 -1.36 14.16 17.32
C PRO A 91 -1.51 13.36 18.61
N ALA A 92 -2.76 12.97 18.91
CA ALA A 92 -3.03 12.09 20.04
C ALA A 92 -2.36 10.72 19.84
N VAL A 93 -1.92 10.10 20.95
CA VAL A 93 -1.37 8.73 20.91
C VAL A 93 -2.41 7.77 20.31
N GLY A 94 -1.98 6.98 19.34
CA GLY A 94 -2.85 6.05 18.59
C GLY A 94 -3.46 6.64 17.31
N THR A 95 -3.13 7.89 16.96
CA THR A 95 -3.52 8.46 15.66
C THR A 95 -2.76 7.76 14.54
N ALA A 96 -3.50 7.21 13.56
CA ALA A 96 -2.90 6.73 12.32
C ALA A 96 -2.45 7.93 11.46
N LEU A 97 -1.18 7.96 11.07
CA LEU A 97 -0.62 9.00 10.22
C LEU A 97 -0.60 8.53 8.77
N ALA A 98 -1.18 9.32 7.87
CA ALA A 98 -1.15 9.06 6.43
C ALA A 98 -0.05 9.89 5.75
N GLU A 99 0.43 9.41 4.60
CA GLU A 99 1.33 10.19 3.75
C GLU A 99 0.67 11.51 3.33
N GLY A 100 1.44 12.59 3.36
CA GLY A 100 1.00 13.97 3.12
C GLY A 100 0.31 14.63 4.33
N GLN A 101 0.06 13.92 5.43
CA GLN A 101 -0.60 14.51 6.58
C GLN A 101 0.38 15.41 7.38
N PRO A 102 -0.03 16.64 7.76
CA PRO A 102 0.75 17.44 8.71
C PRO A 102 0.65 16.83 10.12
N VAL A 103 1.79 16.61 10.77
CA VAL A 103 1.86 16.01 12.11
C VAL A 103 1.95 17.08 13.19
N ILE A 104 2.83 18.05 12.97
CA ILE A 104 3.16 19.08 13.94
C ILE A 104 3.56 20.34 13.19
N GLU A 105 3.44 21.47 13.84
CA GLU A 105 3.92 22.74 13.33
C GLU A 105 5.12 23.20 14.14
N VAL A 106 6.16 23.62 13.44
CA VAL A 106 7.38 24.17 14.03
C VAL A 106 7.60 25.55 13.42
N ALA A 107 7.53 26.59 14.25
CA ALA A 107 7.58 27.98 13.82
C ALA A 107 6.55 28.29 12.71
N GLU A 108 5.28 27.90 12.93
CA GLU A 108 4.15 28.10 12.00
C GLU A 108 4.28 27.36 10.65
N ARG A 109 5.26 26.45 10.53
CA ARG A 109 5.45 25.61 9.34
C ARG A 109 5.02 24.16 9.61
N PRO A 110 4.16 23.57 8.76
CA PRO A 110 3.74 22.19 8.92
C PRO A 110 4.87 21.23 8.60
N VAL A 111 4.99 20.18 9.40
CA VAL A 111 5.86 19.05 9.12
C VAL A 111 5.00 17.91 8.58
N PHE A 112 5.17 17.60 7.29
CA PHE A 112 4.43 16.54 6.61
C PHE A 112 5.06 15.16 6.80
N VAL A 113 4.21 14.14 6.95
CA VAL A 113 4.61 12.74 6.82
C VAL A 113 4.82 12.41 5.36
N LEU A 114 6.02 11.97 4.99
CA LEU A 114 6.29 11.41 3.67
C LEU A 114 6.80 9.99 3.82
N ALA A 115 6.34 9.09 2.96
CA ALA A 115 6.85 7.72 2.94
C ALA A 115 8.22 7.70 2.26
N GLY A 116 9.19 7.08 2.92
CA GLY A 116 10.55 7.06 2.41
C GLY A 116 11.45 6.14 3.21
N THR A 117 12.70 6.00 2.76
CA THR A 117 13.76 5.30 3.47
C THR A 117 14.82 6.26 4.02
N LEU A 118 14.90 7.47 3.46
CA LEU A 118 15.86 8.49 3.84
C LEU A 118 15.16 9.61 4.61
N PRO A 119 15.68 10.02 5.78
CA PRO A 119 15.27 11.29 6.38
C PRO A 119 15.72 12.46 5.51
N MET A 120 14.93 13.53 5.47
CA MET A 120 15.41 14.82 4.96
C MET A 120 16.48 15.33 5.94
N TYR A 121 17.74 15.41 5.48
CA TYR A 121 18.89 15.71 6.34
C TYR A 121 19.50 17.10 6.06
N ARG A 122 18.99 17.81 5.06
CA ARG A 122 19.45 19.14 4.62
C ARG A 122 18.29 19.94 4.05
N ASP A 123 18.51 21.24 3.91
CA ASP A 123 17.63 22.10 3.13
C ASP A 123 17.79 21.80 1.64
N VAL A 124 16.68 21.80 0.92
CA VAL A 124 16.64 21.60 -0.54
C VAL A 124 16.55 22.97 -1.19
N LEU A 125 17.52 23.28 -2.05
CA LEU A 125 17.63 24.56 -2.73
C LEU A 125 17.39 24.39 -4.24
N PRO A 126 16.95 25.44 -4.96
CA PRO A 126 16.88 25.45 -6.42
C PRO A 126 18.14 24.88 -7.08
N GLY A 127 17.96 23.87 -7.94
CA GLY A 127 19.05 23.20 -8.67
C GLY A 127 19.84 22.17 -7.87
N THR A 128 19.50 21.90 -6.61
CA THR A 128 20.13 20.81 -5.83
C THR A 128 19.66 19.45 -6.31
N SER A 129 20.55 18.46 -6.26
CA SER A 129 20.23 17.08 -6.61
C SER A 129 20.66 16.10 -5.53
N GLY A 130 19.99 14.95 -5.47
CA GLY A 130 20.29 13.88 -4.53
C GLY A 130 19.12 12.94 -4.24
N ASP A 131 19.43 11.82 -3.59
CA ASP A 131 18.45 10.77 -3.29
C ASP A 131 17.29 11.26 -2.40
N ASP A 132 17.55 12.26 -1.55
CA ASP A 132 16.54 12.95 -0.73
C ASP A 132 15.55 13.73 -1.59
N VAL A 133 16.04 14.41 -2.63
CA VAL A 133 15.22 15.15 -3.61
C VAL A 133 14.37 14.18 -4.43
N GLY A 134 14.98 13.12 -4.97
CA GLY A 134 14.26 12.11 -5.74
C GLY A 134 13.18 11.39 -4.92
N GLN A 135 13.42 11.18 -3.62
CA GLN A 135 12.41 10.63 -2.72
C GLN A 135 11.24 11.61 -2.51
N LEU A 136 11.54 12.90 -2.34
CA LEU A 136 10.53 13.95 -2.21
C LEU A 136 9.68 14.06 -3.48
N GLU A 137 10.28 14.09 -4.66
CA GLU A 137 9.58 14.05 -5.95
C GLU A 137 8.67 12.81 -6.05
N ALA A 138 9.20 11.63 -5.73
CA ALA A 138 8.41 10.39 -5.75
C ALA A 138 7.24 10.43 -4.76
N ALA A 139 7.41 11.06 -3.59
CA ALA A 139 6.34 11.23 -2.61
C ALA A 139 5.26 12.21 -3.13
N LEU A 140 5.67 13.33 -3.72
CA LEU A 140 4.75 14.28 -4.34
C LEU A 140 3.94 13.63 -5.47
N ALA A 141 4.59 12.81 -6.31
CA ALA A 141 3.94 12.03 -7.36
C ALA A 141 2.91 11.03 -6.79
N ARG A 142 3.25 10.31 -5.72
CA ARG A 142 2.30 9.39 -5.04
C ARG A 142 1.10 10.11 -4.45
N LEU A 143 1.30 11.34 -3.97
CA LEU A 143 0.25 12.20 -3.45
C LEU A 143 -0.61 12.84 -4.55
N GLY A 144 -0.26 12.65 -5.82
CA GLY A 144 -1.02 13.13 -6.98
C GLY A 144 -0.62 14.51 -7.48
N TYR A 145 0.50 15.06 -7.00
CA TYR A 145 1.10 16.28 -7.56
C TYR A 145 2.06 15.90 -8.70
N ASP A 146 2.26 16.80 -9.66
CA ASP A 146 3.17 16.58 -10.79
C ASP A 146 4.49 17.34 -10.57
N PRO A 147 5.54 16.68 -10.01
CA PRO A 147 6.85 17.29 -9.84
C PRO A 147 7.66 17.33 -11.15
N GLY A 148 7.10 16.89 -12.29
CA GLY A 148 7.85 16.72 -13.52
C GLY A 148 8.64 15.39 -13.55
N PRO A 149 9.77 15.34 -14.25
CA PRO A 149 10.62 14.15 -14.30
C PRO A 149 11.12 13.77 -12.89
N LEU A 150 11.09 12.48 -12.56
CA LEU A 150 11.68 11.96 -11.33
C LEU A 150 13.20 11.75 -11.53
N ASP A 151 13.93 12.85 -11.72
CA ASP A 151 15.36 12.85 -12.02
C ASP A 151 16.23 13.23 -10.80
N ALA A 152 15.60 13.40 -9.63
CA ALA A 152 16.24 13.76 -8.37
C ALA A 152 16.94 15.12 -8.43
N VAL A 153 16.37 16.07 -9.16
CA VAL A 153 16.83 17.45 -9.30
C VAL A 153 15.71 18.40 -8.88
N TRP A 154 16.01 19.25 -7.91
CA TRP A 154 15.06 20.23 -7.42
C TRP A 154 14.90 21.35 -8.44
N ASP A 155 13.85 21.24 -9.24
CA ASP A 155 13.53 22.14 -10.34
C ASP A 155 12.22 22.92 -10.08
N PRO A 156 11.84 23.87 -10.96
CA PRO A 156 10.61 24.64 -10.78
C PRO A 156 9.33 23.78 -10.81
N ALA A 157 9.33 22.61 -11.44
CA ALA A 157 8.17 21.72 -11.46
C ALA A 157 8.00 21.02 -10.10
N ALA A 158 9.08 20.53 -9.51
CA ALA A 158 9.11 19.99 -8.15
C ALA A 158 8.70 21.04 -7.11
N GLU A 159 9.19 22.27 -7.24
CA GLU A 159 8.81 23.39 -6.38
C GLU A 159 7.31 23.74 -6.50
N ALA A 160 6.76 23.73 -7.72
CA ALA A 160 5.34 23.95 -7.96
C ALA A 160 4.47 22.82 -7.36
N ALA A 161 4.91 21.57 -7.47
CA ALA A 161 4.25 20.42 -6.86
C ALA A 161 4.22 20.52 -5.32
N LEU A 162 5.34 20.90 -4.70
CA LEU A 162 5.40 21.13 -3.26
C LEU A 162 4.51 22.30 -2.83
N THR A 163 4.53 23.39 -3.59
CA THR A 163 3.64 24.54 -3.37
C THR A 163 2.17 24.11 -3.38
N ALA A 164 1.79 23.26 -4.35
CA ALA A 164 0.44 22.72 -4.43
C ALA A 164 0.07 21.84 -3.21
N LEU A 165 1.02 21.05 -2.68
CA LEU A 165 0.83 20.31 -1.43
C LEU A 165 0.54 21.25 -0.25
N TYR A 166 1.33 22.29 -0.06
CA TYR A 166 1.12 23.24 1.05
C TYR A 166 -0.24 23.92 0.94
N VAL A 167 -0.59 24.42 -0.25
CA VAL A 167 -1.87 25.11 -0.50
C VAL A 167 -3.07 24.17 -0.31
N ASP A 168 -2.99 22.93 -0.80
CA ASP A 168 -4.05 21.92 -0.59
C ASP A 168 -4.29 21.62 0.89
N ARG A 169 -3.25 21.72 1.72
CA ARG A 169 -3.32 21.52 3.17
C ARG A 169 -3.62 22.81 3.96
N GLY A 170 -3.83 23.93 3.28
CA GLY A 170 -4.19 25.21 3.89
C GLY A 170 -3.03 25.99 4.49
N TYR A 171 -1.79 25.68 4.09
CA TYR A 171 -0.59 26.36 4.56
C TYR A 171 0.01 27.26 3.46
N PRO A 172 0.65 28.38 3.84
CA PRO A 172 1.46 29.14 2.90
C PRO A 172 2.64 28.29 2.43
N ALA A 173 2.95 28.35 1.14
CA ALA A 173 4.11 27.65 0.60
C ALA A 173 5.41 28.24 1.16
N PRO A 174 6.45 27.42 1.38
CA PRO A 174 7.76 27.86 1.85
C PRO A 174 8.54 28.49 0.69
N LEU A 175 8.06 29.63 0.19
CA LEU A 175 8.73 30.42 -0.82
C LEU A 175 9.51 31.55 -0.15
N PRO A 176 10.65 32.00 -0.73
CA PRO A 176 11.26 33.26 -0.35
C PRO A 176 10.22 34.38 -0.35
N ALA A 177 10.34 35.31 0.60
CA ALA A 177 9.52 36.51 0.53
C ALA A 177 9.71 37.17 -0.85
N GLU A 178 8.68 37.79 -1.40
CA GLU A 178 8.75 38.43 -2.73
C GLU A 178 9.93 39.42 -2.81
N GLU A 179 10.27 40.07 -1.70
CA GLU A 179 11.44 40.94 -1.54
C GLU A 179 12.78 40.19 -1.67
N ASP A 180 12.90 38.99 -1.09
CA ASP A 180 14.12 38.17 -1.19
C ASP A 180 14.30 37.60 -2.60
N ALA A 181 13.20 37.22 -3.26
CA ALA A 181 13.21 36.78 -4.66
C ALA A 181 13.66 37.92 -5.60
N LEU A 182 13.13 39.14 -5.41
CA LEU A 182 13.54 40.32 -6.16
C LEU A 182 15.00 40.71 -5.87
N ALA A 183 15.46 40.57 -4.63
CA ALA A 183 16.85 40.84 -4.27
C ALA A 183 17.81 39.85 -4.94
N LEU A 184 17.43 38.57 -5.04
CA LEU A 184 18.22 37.55 -5.73
C LEU A 184 18.31 37.82 -7.24
N ASP A 185 17.20 38.18 -7.87
CA ASP A 185 17.17 38.55 -9.30
C ASP A 185 18.06 39.78 -9.58
N ALA A 186 17.94 40.83 -8.77
CA ALA A 186 18.77 42.03 -8.88
C ALA A 186 20.27 41.72 -8.69
N ALA A 187 20.62 40.81 -7.76
CA ALA A 187 22.00 40.40 -7.55
C ALA A 187 22.54 39.59 -8.75
N ALA A 188 21.73 38.71 -9.36
CA ALA A 188 22.10 37.96 -10.55
C ALA A 188 22.34 38.88 -11.76
N ASP A 189 21.50 39.89 -11.94
CA ASP A 189 21.67 40.94 -12.95
C ASP A 189 22.97 41.74 -12.73
N ALA A 190 23.28 42.08 -11.48
CA ALA A 190 24.51 42.78 -11.12
C ALA A 190 25.76 41.97 -11.47
N VAL A 191 25.75 40.64 -11.24
CA VAL A 191 26.83 39.74 -11.66
C VAL A 191 26.98 39.75 -13.17
N THR A 192 25.88 39.64 -13.92
CA THR A 192 25.90 39.66 -15.39
C THR A 192 26.49 40.96 -15.93
N ALA A 193 26.07 42.11 -15.36
CA ALA A 193 26.61 43.42 -15.71
C ALA A 193 28.11 43.55 -15.38
N ALA A 194 28.53 43.09 -14.20
CA ALA A 194 29.94 43.12 -13.78
C ALA A 194 30.83 42.22 -14.67
N GLN A 195 30.33 41.05 -15.09
CA GLN A 195 31.03 40.19 -16.05
C GLN A 195 31.20 40.84 -17.42
N GLN A 196 30.18 41.56 -17.90
CA GLN A 196 30.28 42.32 -19.16
C GLN A 196 31.33 43.42 -19.04
N ALA A 197 31.31 44.21 -17.96
CA ALA A 197 32.29 45.26 -17.69
C ALA A 197 33.73 44.71 -17.61
N LEU A 198 33.92 43.57 -16.93
CA LEU A 198 35.23 42.92 -16.84
C LEU A 198 35.74 42.44 -18.21
N ARG A 199 34.87 41.85 -19.04
CA ARG A 199 35.23 41.46 -20.40
C ARG A 199 35.64 42.67 -21.24
N SER A 200 34.86 43.75 -21.20
CA SER A 200 35.17 44.99 -21.92
C SER A 200 36.50 45.62 -21.46
N ALA A 201 36.76 45.65 -20.15
CA ALA A 201 38.02 46.18 -19.60
C ALA A 201 39.23 45.36 -20.08
N ARG A 202 39.14 44.02 -20.07
CA ARG A 202 40.21 43.14 -20.56
C ARG A 202 40.48 43.30 -22.05
N SER A 203 39.43 43.41 -22.88
CA SER A 203 39.57 43.67 -24.32
C SER A 203 40.25 45.00 -24.61
N ALA A 204 39.95 46.04 -23.84
CA ALA A 204 40.53 47.37 -24.02
C ALA A 204 42.01 47.46 -23.55
N THR A 205 42.43 46.66 -22.56
CA THR A 205 43.85 46.51 -22.18
C THR A 205 44.64 45.79 -23.28
N GLY A 206 44.08 44.75 -23.91
CA GLY A 206 44.70 44.06 -25.05
C GLY A 206 44.91 44.96 -26.27
N ALA A 207 44.10 46.00 -26.42
CA ALA A 207 44.22 47.03 -27.46
C ALA A 207 45.13 48.22 -27.07
N GLY A 208 45.81 48.17 -25.92
CA GLY A 208 46.73 49.21 -25.46
C GLY A 208 46.06 50.47 -24.90
N GLY A 209 44.74 50.47 -24.68
CA GLY A 209 43.95 51.66 -24.37
C GLY A 209 43.58 51.89 -22.90
N THR A 210 43.82 50.93 -22.00
CA THR A 210 43.34 51.04 -20.60
C THR A 210 44.41 50.68 -19.56
N PRO A 211 44.62 51.48 -18.50
CA PRO A 211 45.56 51.16 -17.42
C PRO A 211 45.12 49.92 -16.62
N ALA A 212 46.09 49.15 -16.12
CA ALA A 212 45.85 47.92 -15.32
C ALA A 212 44.92 48.15 -14.11
N SER A 213 44.84 49.38 -13.60
CA SER A 213 43.92 49.79 -12.54
C SER A 213 42.45 49.63 -12.90
N ALA A 214 42.05 49.79 -14.16
CA ALA A 214 40.65 49.63 -14.58
C ALA A 214 40.22 48.15 -14.59
N VAL A 215 41.13 47.24 -14.95
CA VAL A 215 40.87 45.79 -14.88
C VAL A 215 40.71 45.37 -13.42
N LEU A 216 41.58 45.85 -12.53
CA LEU A 216 41.48 45.60 -11.09
C LEU A 216 40.18 46.13 -10.49
N ALA A 217 39.71 47.30 -10.93
CA ALA A 217 38.43 47.86 -10.50
C ALA A 217 37.24 47.01 -10.97
N ALA A 218 37.26 46.54 -12.23
CA ALA A 218 36.22 45.65 -12.75
C ALA A 218 36.23 44.27 -12.06
N GLU A 219 37.40 43.73 -11.71
CA GLU A 219 37.52 42.49 -10.94
C GLU A 219 37.05 42.65 -9.49
N ALA A 220 37.25 43.82 -8.88
CA ALA A 220 36.70 44.13 -7.56
C ALA A 220 35.17 44.21 -7.60
N ALA A 221 34.60 44.89 -8.60
CA ALA A 221 33.15 44.98 -8.80
C ALA A 221 32.51 43.61 -9.05
N PHE A 222 33.16 42.74 -9.84
CA PHE A 222 32.69 41.37 -10.06
C PHE A 222 32.69 40.56 -8.75
N ARG A 223 33.76 40.62 -7.96
CA ARG A 223 33.81 39.95 -6.65
C ARG A 223 32.75 40.47 -5.67
N GLN A 224 32.47 41.78 -5.69
CA GLN A 224 31.42 42.36 -4.87
C GLN A 224 30.04 41.83 -5.29
N ALA A 225 29.73 41.83 -6.59
CA ALA A 225 28.46 41.32 -7.10
C ALA A 225 28.26 39.83 -6.78
N GLN A 226 29.33 39.03 -6.82
CA GLN A 226 29.28 37.63 -6.38
C GLN A 226 28.93 37.52 -4.89
N GLY A 227 29.54 38.34 -4.03
CA GLY A 227 29.20 38.36 -2.61
C GLY A 227 27.75 38.79 -2.33
N GLU A 228 27.19 39.68 -3.15
CA GLU A 228 25.77 40.08 -3.04
C GLU A 228 24.83 38.93 -3.42
N VAL A 229 25.17 38.14 -4.44
CA VAL A 229 24.43 36.90 -4.79
C VAL A 229 24.53 35.88 -3.66
N ASP A 230 25.70 35.66 -3.07
CA ASP A 230 25.86 34.71 -1.97
C ASP A 230 24.96 35.09 -0.77
N VAL A 231 24.89 36.39 -0.44
CA VAL A 231 24.01 36.91 0.63
C VAL A 231 22.54 36.78 0.28
N ALA A 232 22.14 37.11 -0.95
CA ALA A 232 20.74 36.98 -1.38
C ALA A 232 20.30 35.51 -1.42
N THR A 233 21.17 34.61 -1.86
CA THR A 233 20.93 33.16 -1.87
C THR A 233 20.79 32.62 -0.45
N ALA A 234 21.62 33.09 0.50
CA ALA A 234 21.51 32.69 1.90
C ALA A 234 20.17 33.14 2.53
N ARG A 235 19.69 34.35 2.22
CA ARG A 235 18.38 34.82 2.70
C ARG A 235 17.21 34.04 2.10
N ALA A 236 17.27 33.78 0.79
CA ALA A 236 16.27 32.96 0.11
C ALA A 236 16.27 31.52 0.65
N ALA A 237 17.44 30.97 1.00
CA ALA A 237 17.58 29.64 1.61
C ALA A 237 16.92 29.56 2.99
N GLU A 238 17.10 30.57 3.83
CA GLU A 238 16.46 30.63 5.16
C GLU A 238 14.93 30.67 5.05
N ALA A 239 14.40 31.31 4.02
CA ALA A 239 12.95 31.40 3.77
C ALA A 239 12.36 30.14 3.10
N GLY A 240 13.14 29.47 2.25
CA GLY A 240 12.74 28.27 1.51
C GLY A 240 13.00 26.94 2.22
N ALA A 241 13.53 26.96 3.44
CA ALA A 241 13.85 25.76 4.19
C ALA A 241 12.60 24.88 4.41
N VAL A 242 12.50 23.81 3.63
CA VAL A 242 11.40 22.85 3.69
C VAL A 242 11.58 22.00 4.95
N ALA A 243 10.79 22.28 5.99
CA ALA A 243 10.72 21.44 7.17
C ALA A 243 9.90 20.17 6.88
N ALA A 244 10.51 19.16 6.26
CA ALA A 244 9.88 17.85 6.03
C ALA A 244 10.48 16.80 6.98
N ALA A 245 9.63 15.99 7.63
CA ALA A 245 10.05 14.81 8.36
C ALA A 245 9.64 13.58 7.56
N ALA A 246 10.60 12.92 6.91
CA ALA A 246 10.30 11.64 6.29
C ALA A 246 10.07 10.60 7.38
N VAL A 247 8.93 9.89 7.29
CA VAL A 247 8.70 8.70 8.09
C VAL A 247 9.41 7.57 7.35
N VAL A 248 10.51 7.10 7.97
CA VAL A 248 11.27 5.96 7.46
C VAL A 248 10.42 4.72 7.66
N ASP A 249 9.93 4.16 6.55
CA ASP A 249 9.26 2.86 6.55
C ASP A 249 10.33 1.78 6.80
N ALA A 250 10.40 1.30 8.04
CA ALA A 250 11.11 0.08 8.36
C ALA A 250 10.17 -1.07 8.00
N ARG A 251 10.44 -1.67 6.83
CA ARG A 251 9.81 -2.89 6.31
C ARG A 251 9.30 -3.87 7.37
#